data_AF-A0A4Q5PSH5-F1
#
_entry.id   AF-A0A4Q5PSH5-F1
#
_cell.length_a   1.000
_cell.length_b   1.000
_cell.length_c   1.000
_cell.angle_alpha   90.00
_cell.angle_beta   90.00
_cell.angle_gamma   90.00
#
_symmetry.space_group_name_H-M   'P 1'
#
loop_
_entity.id
_entity.type
_entity.pdbx_description
1 polymer ?
#
loop_
_entity_poly.entity_id
_entity_poly.type
_entity_poly.pdbx_seq_one_letter_code
_entity_poly.pdbx_strand_id
1 'polypeptide(L)'
;MPKLNFLEKNMKNVLTCMATAIILSAVGSAYAANQYDLNCKGTEQKATGKPATPWAETFRMDLDEKRWCRGDCRTAARIDSITADDIVITNSRATSGGPNGTALSFSRTTGEVREYMDSGYAGSFDIANGKCTRDLFSGMPGAKF
;
A
#
# COMPACT_ATOMS: atom_id res chain seq x y z
N MET A 1 -51.34 71.94 13.32
CA MET A 1 -51.14 72.30 11.90
C MET A 1 -49.66 72.09 11.54
N PRO A 2 -49.32 71.77 10.28
CA PRO A 2 -48.48 70.60 9.95
C PRO A 2 -47.03 70.89 9.47
N LYS A 3 -46.26 69.79 9.38
CA LYS A 3 -45.30 69.39 8.31
C LYS A 3 -43.90 70.08 8.14
N LEU A 4 -42.91 69.21 8.39
CA LEU A 4 -41.86 68.70 7.47
C LEU A 4 -40.58 69.51 7.17
N ASN A 5 -39.51 68.69 7.13
CA ASN A 5 -38.18 68.85 6.52
C ASN A 5 -37.16 69.59 7.39
N PHE A 6 -35.94 69.09 7.60
CA PHE A 6 -35.04 68.54 6.60
C PHE A 6 -34.00 67.58 7.23
N LEU A 7 -33.50 66.66 6.39
CA LEU A 7 -32.47 65.63 6.62
C LEU A 7 -31.20 66.20 7.33
N GLU A 8 -30.44 65.43 8.12
CA GLU A 8 -29.48 64.43 7.63
C GLU A 8 -29.16 63.36 8.70
N LYS A 9 -29.06 62.11 8.23
CA LYS A 9 -28.95 60.89 9.01
C LYS A 9 -27.50 60.44 9.06
N ASN A 10 -26.91 60.47 10.25
CA ASN A 10 -25.58 59.95 10.56
C ASN A 10 -25.43 58.46 10.16
N MET A 11 -24.58 58.19 9.17
CA MET A 11 -24.21 56.83 8.75
C MET A 11 -22.93 56.41 9.47
N LYS A 12 -23.09 55.55 10.48
CA LYS A 12 -22.00 54.88 11.19
C LYS A 12 -21.46 53.77 10.28
N ASN A 13 -20.27 53.96 9.72
CA ASN A 13 -19.59 52.95 8.92
C ASN A 13 -19.09 51.81 9.82
N VAL A 14 -19.75 50.65 9.67
CA VAL A 14 -19.31 49.35 10.18
C VAL A 14 -18.20 48.85 9.24
N LEU A 15 -16.95 48.85 9.70
CA LEU A 15 -15.84 48.26 8.95
C LEU A 15 -15.58 46.86 9.51
N THR A 16 -16.22 45.88 8.87
CA THR A 16 -16.05 44.45 9.09
C THR A 16 -14.68 44.00 8.58
N CYS A 17 -13.75 43.64 9.48
CA CYS A 17 -12.52 42.93 9.10
C CYS A 17 -12.88 41.50 8.68
N MET A 18 -12.84 41.22 7.38
CA MET A 18 -12.99 39.86 6.85
C MET A 18 -11.79 39.01 7.27
N ALA A 19 -12.03 37.96 8.05
CA ALA A 19 -11.06 36.90 8.30
C ALA A 19 -10.95 36.04 7.03
N THR A 20 -9.85 36.20 6.28
CA THR A 20 -9.51 35.32 5.17
C THR A 20 -9.02 33.99 5.74
N ALA A 21 -9.92 33.01 5.82
CA ALA A 21 -9.55 31.64 6.15
C ALA A 21 -8.79 31.04 4.95
N ILE A 22 -7.47 30.88 5.11
CA ILE A 22 -6.65 30.10 4.18
C ILE A 22 -7.05 28.64 4.39
N ILE A 23 -7.86 28.11 3.47
CA ILE A 23 -8.15 26.67 3.42
C ILE A 23 -6.87 25.97 2.98
N LEU A 24 -6.10 25.44 3.94
CA LEU A 24 -5.09 24.42 3.65
C LEU A 24 -5.83 23.18 3.19
N SER A 25 -6.05 23.06 1.88
CA SER A 25 -6.40 21.78 1.26
C SER A 25 -5.17 20.87 1.35
N ALA A 26 -5.07 20.14 2.45
CA ALA A 26 -4.25 18.94 2.49
C ALA A 26 -4.83 17.97 1.45
N VAL A 27 -4.25 17.97 0.25
CA VAL A 27 -4.38 16.87 -0.71
C VAL A 27 -3.68 15.67 -0.11
N GLY A 28 -4.29 15.07 0.91
CA GLY A 28 -3.96 13.72 1.30
C GLY A 28 -4.34 12.86 0.12
N SER A 29 -3.34 12.40 -0.64
CA SER A 29 -3.51 11.30 -1.59
C SER A 29 -4.26 10.21 -0.83
N ALA A 30 -5.54 10.03 -1.14
CA ALA A 30 -6.26 8.88 -0.67
C ALA A 30 -5.46 7.71 -1.23
N TYR A 31 -4.70 7.03 -0.37
CA TYR A 31 -4.20 5.71 -0.70
C TYR A 31 -5.41 4.97 -1.23
N ALA A 32 -5.39 4.57 -2.50
CA ALA A 32 -6.37 3.60 -2.96
C ALA A 32 -6.22 2.43 -1.98
N ALA A 33 -7.21 2.19 -1.14
CA ALA A 33 -7.04 1.33 0.04
C ALA A 33 -6.59 -0.10 -0.34
N ASN A 34 -6.76 -0.44 -1.61
CA ASN A 34 -6.48 -1.71 -2.26
C ASN A 34 -5.24 -1.68 -3.18
N GLN A 35 -4.55 -0.54 -3.34
CA GLN A 35 -3.30 -0.44 -4.08
C GLN A 35 -2.19 0.15 -3.19
N TYR A 36 -1.09 -0.56 -3.05
CA TYR A 36 -0.01 -0.15 -2.17
C TYR A 36 1.27 -0.92 -2.45
N ASP A 37 2.39 -0.35 -2.03
CA ASP A 37 3.66 -1.05 -1.97
C ASP A 37 3.83 -1.65 -0.57
N LEU A 38 4.36 -2.86 -0.49
CA LEU A 38 4.76 -3.54 0.74
C LEU A 38 6.27 -3.56 0.82
N ASN A 39 6.83 -2.74 1.70
CA ASN A 39 8.25 -2.76 2.02
C ASN A 39 8.50 -3.75 3.17
N CYS A 40 9.05 -4.90 2.83
CA CYS A 40 9.24 -6.02 3.74
C CYS A 40 10.70 -6.13 4.20
N LYS A 41 10.90 -6.46 5.47
CA LYS A 41 12.22 -6.72 6.06
C LYS A 41 12.14 -7.94 6.98
N GLY A 42 13.20 -8.73 7.00
CA GLY A 42 13.27 -9.94 7.81
C GLY A 42 14.53 -10.75 7.54
N THR A 43 14.39 -12.06 7.52
CA THR A 43 15.48 -13.00 7.26
C THR A 43 15.09 -14.01 6.19
N GLU A 44 16.09 -14.46 5.42
CA GLU A 44 15.95 -15.50 4.39
C GLU A 44 16.96 -16.63 4.62
N GLN A 45 16.48 -17.86 4.48
CA GLN A 45 17.23 -19.10 4.53
C GLN A 45 17.59 -19.54 3.11
N LYS A 46 18.72 -19.07 2.59
CA LYS A 46 19.14 -19.38 1.19
C LYS A 46 19.61 -20.82 0.98
N ALA A 47 20.06 -21.51 2.02
CA ALA A 47 20.54 -22.88 1.94
C ALA A 47 20.43 -23.59 3.29
N THR A 48 19.98 -24.85 3.30
CA THR A 48 19.89 -25.67 4.51
C THR A 48 21.23 -25.73 5.26
N GLY A 49 21.19 -25.58 6.59
CA GLY A 49 22.38 -25.67 7.44
C GLY A 49 23.26 -24.40 7.46
N LYS A 50 22.91 -23.35 6.71
CA LYS A 50 23.56 -22.03 6.81
C LYS A 50 22.76 -21.11 7.73
N PRO A 51 23.37 -20.09 8.35
CA PRO A 51 22.60 -19.07 9.06
C PRO A 51 21.67 -18.31 8.11
N ALA A 52 20.49 -17.91 8.61
CA ALA A 52 19.60 -17.02 7.88
C ALA A 52 20.26 -15.65 7.70
N THR A 53 20.09 -15.05 6.52
CA THR A 53 20.67 -13.74 6.18
C THR A 53 19.60 -12.66 6.18
N PRO A 54 19.93 -11.39 6.42
CA PRO A 54 18.98 -10.29 6.27
C PRO A 54 18.33 -10.30 4.88
N TRP A 55 17.02 -10.12 4.85
CA TRP A 55 16.22 -10.07 3.64
C TRP A 55 15.38 -8.79 3.63
N ALA A 56 15.30 -8.16 2.48
CA ALA A 56 14.44 -7.01 2.24
C ALA A 56 13.91 -7.07 0.82
N GLU A 57 12.64 -6.76 0.65
CA GLU A 57 11.98 -6.82 -0.64
C GLU A 57 10.80 -5.85 -0.68
N THR A 58 10.52 -5.31 -1.86
CA THR A 58 9.32 -4.51 -2.11
C THR A 58 8.37 -5.30 -3.02
N PHE A 59 7.10 -5.37 -2.59
CA PHE A 59 6.03 -5.94 -3.39
C PHE A 59 4.99 -4.88 -3.72
N ARG A 60 4.66 -4.73 -5.00
CA ARG A 60 3.59 -3.84 -5.47
C ARG A 60 2.31 -4.64 -5.51
N MET A 61 1.26 -4.17 -4.85
CA MET A 61 0.00 -4.87 -4.70
C MET A 61 -1.13 -4.05 -5.29
N ASP A 62 -1.96 -4.69 -6.12
CA ASP A 62 -3.24 -4.18 -6.57
C ASP A 62 -4.30 -5.25 -6.29
N LEU A 63 -5.07 -5.05 -5.23
CA LEU A 63 -6.10 -6.00 -4.81
C LEU A 63 -7.38 -5.86 -5.64
N ASP A 64 -7.61 -4.72 -6.29
CA ASP A 64 -8.78 -4.48 -7.13
C ASP A 64 -8.65 -5.27 -8.44
N GLU A 65 -7.48 -5.17 -9.09
CA GLU A 65 -7.17 -5.94 -10.29
C GLU A 65 -6.64 -7.36 -9.99
N LYS A 66 -6.41 -7.66 -8.70
CA LYS A 66 -5.80 -8.92 -8.21
C LYS A 66 -4.45 -9.17 -8.87
N ARG A 67 -3.63 -8.12 -8.94
CA ARG A 67 -2.30 -8.13 -9.53
C ARG A 67 -1.24 -7.85 -8.49
N TRP A 68 -0.07 -8.42 -8.69
CA TRP A 68 1.07 -8.19 -7.83
C TRP A 68 2.39 -8.24 -8.58
N CYS A 69 3.41 -7.72 -7.93
CA CYS A 69 4.72 -7.56 -8.51
C CYS A 69 5.81 -7.61 -7.45
N ARG A 70 6.88 -8.36 -7.70
CA ARG A 70 8.08 -8.45 -6.85
C ARG A 70 9.23 -7.69 -7.49
N GLY A 71 9.87 -6.79 -6.75
CA GLY A 71 11.03 -6.03 -7.24
C GLY A 71 10.80 -5.39 -8.61
N ASP A 72 11.75 -5.56 -9.53
CA ASP A 72 11.69 -5.02 -10.90
C ASP A 72 10.94 -5.93 -11.88
N CYS A 73 9.83 -6.52 -11.45
CA CYS A 73 8.94 -7.31 -12.30
C CYS A 73 8.62 -6.55 -13.61
N ARG A 74 8.66 -7.25 -14.75
CA ARG A 74 8.27 -6.67 -16.06
C ARG A 74 6.78 -6.79 -16.35
N THR A 75 6.15 -7.81 -15.78
CA THR A 75 4.73 -8.12 -15.95
C THR A 75 4.16 -8.47 -14.60
N ALA A 76 3.06 -7.82 -14.21
CA ALA A 76 2.36 -8.13 -12.97
C ALA A 76 1.70 -9.51 -13.07
N ALA A 77 1.93 -10.35 -12.06
CA ALA A 77 1.30 -11.66 -11.94
C ALA A 77 -0.06 -11.54 -11.25
N ARG A 78 -0.86 -12.61 -11.33
CA ARG A 78 -2.13 -12.71 -10.64
C ARG A 78 -1.89 -13.07 -9.16
N ILE A 79 -2.74 -12.54 -8.28
CA ILE A 79 -2.87 -12.99 -6.89
C ILE A 79 -3.83 -14.18 -6.84
N ASP A 80 -3.41 -15.26 -6.19
CA ASP A 80 -4.19 -16.51 -6.15
C ASP A 80 -5.36 -16.44 -5.15
N SER A 81 -5.11 -15.91 -3.96
CA SER A 81 -6.14 -15.79 -2.91
C SER A 81 -6.01 -14.48 -2.14
N ILE A 82 -7.16 -13.87 -1.85
CA ILE A 82 -7.30 -12.68 -1.00
C ILE A 82 -8.47 -12.95 -0.05
N THR A 83 -8.19 -13.03 1.24
CA THR A 83 -9.19 -13.10 2.31
C THR A 83 -9.12 -11.83 3.15
N ALA A 84 -9.98 -11.69 4.16
CA ALA A 84 -9.90 -10.55 5.08
C ALA A 84 -8.56 -10.52 5.84
N ASP A 85 -7.99 -11.70 6.11
CA ASP A 85 -6.84 -11.87 6.98
C ASP A 85 -5.52 -12.06 6.22
N ASP A 86 -5.56 -12.65 5.03
CA ASP A 86 -4.36 -13.07 4.30
C ASP A 86 -4.43 -12.79 2.80
N ILE A 87 -3.26 -12.58 2.21
CA ILE A 87 -3.05 -12.63 0.76
C ILE A 87 -2.05 -13.74 0.48
N VAL A 88 -2.44 -14.69 -0.38
CA VAL A 88 -1.59 -15.81 -0.76
C VAL A 88 -1.29 -15.77 -2.25
N ILE A 89 -0.01 -15.94 -2.56
CA ILE A 89 0.55 -15.97 -3.91
C ILE A 89 1.36 -17.26 -4.03
N THR A 90 0.91 -18.15 -4.88
CA THR A 90 1.61 -19.38 -5.27
C THR A 90 2.59 -19.11 -6.40
N ASN A 91 3.61 -19.95 -6.50
CA ASN A 91 4.74 -19.79 -7.41
C ASN A 91 5.33 -18.37 -7.35
N SER A 92 5.55 -17.87 -6.12
CA SER A 92 5.98 -16.50 -5.83
C SER A 92 7.32 -16.10 -6.47
N ARG A 93 8.11 -17.08 -6.92
CA ARG A 93 9.37 -16.83 -7.63
C ARG A 93 9.32 -17.07 -9.13
N ALA A 94 8.19 -17.54 -9.68
CA ALA A 94 8.12 -17.88 -11.10
C ALA A 94 8.32 -16.66 -12.01
N THR A 95 7.81 -15.48 -11.62
CA THR A 95 7.98 -14.23 -12.39
C THR A 95 9.41 -13.67 -12.36
N SER A 96 10.22 -14.10 -11.39
CA SER A 96 11.62 -13.72 -11.25
C SER A 96 12.59 -14.83 -11.67
N GLY A 97 12.11 -15.89 -12.32
CA GLY A 97 12.94 -17.02 -12.77
C GLY A 97 13.43 -17.95 -11.65
N GLY A 98 12.85 -17.87 -10.45
CA GLY A 98 13.15 -18.77 -9.35
C GLY A 98 12.31 -20.06 -9.35
N PRO A 99 12.48 -20.91 -8.33
CA PRO A 99 11.83 -22.23 -8.30
C PRO A 99 10.30 -22.13 -8.18
N ASN A 100 9.61 -23.03 -8.89
CA ASN A 100 8.19 -23.31 -8.70
C ASN A 100 7.96 -23.94 -7.31
N GLY A 101 6.70 -23.95 -6.85
CA GLY A 101 6.34 -24.54 -5.55
C GLY A 101 6.64 -23.65 -4.34
N THR A 102 7.12 -22.43 -4.57
CA THR A 102 7.26 -21.39 -3.55
C THR A 102 5.97 -20.60 -3.43
N ALA A 103 5.57 -20.26 -2.21
CA ALA A 103 4.40 -19.45 -1.93
C ALA A 103 4.77 -18.30 -0.98
N LEU A 104 4.16 -17.14 -1.23
CA LEU A 104 4.17 -15.98 -0.33
C LEU A 104 2.81 -15.88 0.35
N SER A 105 2.82 -15.72 1.66
CA SER A 105 1.66 -15.31 2.45
C SER A 105 1.95 -13.97 3.11
N PHE A 106 0.98 -13.07 3.05
CA PHE A 106 1.00 -11.78 3.74
C PHE A 106 -0.21 -11.66 4.65
N SER A 107 0.02 -11.49 5.95
CA SER A 107 -1.04 -11.13 6.88
C SER A 107 -1.45 -9.68 6.65
N ARG A 108 -2.74 -9.47 6.39
CA ARG A 108 -3.37 -8.16 6.21
C ARG A 108 -3.56 -7.42 7.53
N THR A 109 -3.51 -8.13 8.66
CA THR A 109 -3.77 -7.58 10.00
C THR A 109 -2.49 -7.32 10.77
N THR A 110 -1.51 -8.22 10.73
CA THR A 110 -0.25 -8.10 11.49
C THR A 110 0.91 -7.53 10.66
N GLY A 111 0.77 -7.53 9.33
CA GLY A 111 1.84 -7.19 8.39
C GLY A 111 2.93 -8.25 8.29
N GLU A 112 2.75 -9.43 8.88
CA GLU A 112 3.70 -10.53 8.76
C GLU A 112 3.75 -11.07 7.32
N VAL A 113 4.95 -11.43 6.88
CA VAL A 113 5.18 -12.07 5.59
C VAL A 113 5.96 -13.36 5.79
N ARG A 114 5.54 -14.38 5.05
CA ARG A 114 6.19 -15.68 5.00
C ARG A 114 6.31 -16.13 3.55
N GLU A 115 7.54 -16.36 3.10
CA GLU A 115 7.79 -17.13 1.88
C GLU A 115 8.17 -18.56 2.28
N TYR A 116 7.48 -19.55 1.74
CA TYR A 116 7.69 -20.95 2.08
C TYR A 116 7.62 -21.83 0.83
N MET A 117 8.25 -22.99 0.88
CA MET A 117 8.06 -24.03 -0.13
C MET A 117 7.27 -25.19 0.47
N ASP A 118 6.25 -25.63 -0.25
CA ASP A 118 5.56 -26.86 0.08
C ASP A 118 6.36 -28.05 -0.47
N SER A 119 6.83 -28.91 0.41
CA SER A 119 7.57 -30.13 0.06
C SER A 119 6.67 -31.38 0.04
N GLY A 120 5.34 -31.19 0.10
CA GLY A 120 4.37 -32.27 0.10
C GLY A 120 4.44 -33.07 1.39
N TYR A 121 4.88 -34.33 1.30
CA TYR A 121 4.85 -35.27 2.43
C TYR A 121 5.74 -34.87 3.62
N ALA A 122 6.78 -34.06 3.38
CA ALA A 122 7.67 -33.56 4.42
C ALA A 122 7.21 -32.22 5.04
N GLY A 123 6.04 -31.71 4.64
CA GLY A 123 5.47 -30.46 5.13
C GLY A 123 5.98 -29.22 4.37
N SER A 124 5.82 -28.05 4.99
CA SER A 124 6.32 -26.79 4.42
C SER A 124 7.56 -26.32 5.17
N PHE A 125 8.48 -25.66 4.45
CA PHE A 125 9.63 -25.01 5.08
C PHE A 125 9.74 -23.55 4.67
N ASP A 126 10.20 -22.74 5.61
CA ASP A 126 10.31 -21.30 5.43
C ASP A 126 11.57 -20.97 4.65
N ILE A 127 11.38 -20.17 3.60
CA ILE A 127 12.45 -19.56 2.83
C ILE A 127 12.72 -18.16 3.39
N ALA A 128 11.68 -17.37 3.63
CA ALA A 128 11.82 -16.04 4.21
C ALA A 128 10.70 -15.76 5.22
N ASN A 129 11.03 -15.03 6.28
CA ASN A 129 10.08 -14.55 7.28
C ASN A 129 10.37 -13.09 7.60
N GLY A 130 9.34 -12.28 7.79
CA GLY A 130 9.54 -10.88 8.13
C GLY A 130 8.26 -10.12 8.42
N LYS A 131 8.38 -8.79 8.38
CA LYS A 131 7.26 -7.87 8.45
C LYS A 131 7.31 -6.87 7.31
N CYS A 132 6.14 -6.53 6.79
CA CYS A 132 5.93 -5.55 5.77
C CYS A 132 5.25 -4.31 6.33
N THR A 133 5.62 -3.16 5.78
CA THR A 133 4.95 -1.89 6.00
C THR A 133 4.35 -1.42 4.69
N ARG A 134 3.14 -0.87 4.73
CA ARG A 134 2.51 -0.28 3.55
C ARG A 134 3.17 1.06 3.22
N ASP A 135 3.40 1.29 1.95
CA ASP A 135 3.91 2.53 1.38
C ASP A 135 3.04 2.96 0.19
N LEU A 136 3.30 4.16 -0.33
CA LEU A 136 2.63 4.70 -1.51
C LEU A 136 2.80 3.76 -2.70
N PHE A 137 1.71 3.51 -3.41
CA PHE A 137 1.72 2.64 -4.57
C PHE A 137 2.59 3.25 -5.68
N SER A 138 3.63 2.52 -6.10
CA SER A 138 4.53 2.97 -7.17
C SER A 138 4.02 2.65 -8.58
N GLY A 139 2.90 1.95 -8.71
CA GLY A 139 2.28 1.58 -9.98
C GLY A 139 2.68 0.18 -10.48
N MET A 140 1.81 -0.43 -11.29
CA MET A 140 2.13 -1.70 -11.95
C MET A 140 2.98 -1.47 -13.22
N PRO A 141 3.94 -2.36 -13.53
CA PRO A 141 4.64 -2.31 -14.80
C PRO A 141 3.66 -2.50 -15.95
N GLY A 142 3.80 -1.68 -17.00
CA GLY A 142 2.91 -1.69 -18.16
C GLY A 142 1.68 -0.78 -18.04
N ALA A 143 1.35 -0.29 -16.83
CA ALA A 143 0.40 0.80 -16.67
C ALA A 143 1.13 2.12 -16.95
N LYS A 144 1.05 2.62 -18.18
CA LYS A 144 1.30 4.04 -18.42
C LYS A 144 0.07 4.79 -17.92
N PHE A 145 0.26 5.62 -16.90
CA PHE A 145 -0.73 6.60 -16.46
C PHE A 145 -0.94 7.68 -17.53
#